data_AF-A0A959PBX3-F1
#
_entry.id   AF-A0A959PBX3-F1
#
_cell.length_a   1.000
_cell.length_b   1.000
_cell.length_c   1.000
_cell.angle_alpha   90.00
_cell.angle_beta   90.00
_cell.angle_gamma   90.00
#
_symmetry.space_group_name_H-M   'P 1'
#
loop_
_entity.id
_entity.type
_entity.pdbx_description
1 polymer ?
#
loop_
_entity_poly.entity_id
_entity_poly.type
_entity_poly.pdbx_seq_one_letter_code
_entity_poly.pdbx_strand_id
1 'polypeptide(L)'
;MRVGVIDCGTNTFNILIAEFHNGGHEILFSTKIAVKLAPSIDTNMIGSNRFGRGLDALLVHKNILENYQTERVYLFATSAIRDSANGKAFVKQVKEALNFDIHVIGGDEEAELIYEGVIQDIQLEENVDLIMDIGGGSVEFILAHVHGILWKRSFPIGVSRLKGMFMPSDPMTEEESGKIQEFLFGALEPLFEEIGKH
;
A
#
# COMPACT_ATOMS: atom_id res chain seq x y z
N MET A 1 23.79 6.77 -8.93
CA MET A 1 23.12 5.45 -9.01
C MET A 1 21.63 5.69 -9.15
N ARG A 2 20.97 5.15 -10.19
CA ARG A 2 19.52 5.29 -10.35
C ARG A 2 18.77 4.11 -9.76
N VAL A 3 17.78 4.41 -8.92
CA VAL A 3 16.94 3.43 -8.24
C VAL A 3 15.49 3.68 -8.63
N GLY A 4 14.81 2.63 -9.08
CA GLY A 4 13.36 2.60 -9.25
C GLY A 4 12.69 1.87 -8.10
N VAL A 5 11.60 2.43 -7.58
CA VAL A 5 10.73 1.76 -6.62
C VAL A 5 9.34 1.67 -7.24
N ILE A 6 8.78 0.47 -7.25
CA ILE A 6 7.40 0.21 -7.65
C ILE A 6 6.64 -0.29 -6.43
N ASP A 7 5.49 0.31 -6.17
CA ASP A 7 4.55 -0.13 -5.14
C ASP A 7 3.28 -0.65 -5.82
N CYS A 8 3.01 -1.94 -5.66
CA CYS A 8 1.83 -2.63 -6.15
C CYS A 8 0.71 -2.61 -5.10
N GLY A 9 0.10 -1.44 -4.92
CA GLY A 9 -1.04 -1.24 -4.03
C GLY A 9 -2.37 -1.80 -4.57
N THR A 10 -3.39 -1.74 -3.72
CA THR A 10 -4.73 -2.29 -4.05
C THR A 10 -5.44 -1.51 -5.16
N ASN A 11 -5.34 -0.19 -5.15
CA ASN A 11 -6.04 0.66 -6.11
C ASN A 11 -5.16 1.08 -7.28
N THR A 12 -3.88 1.29 -7.01
CA THR A 12 -2.95 1.96 -7.91
C THR A 12 -1.60 1.31 -7.79
N PHE A 13 -0.87 1.20 -8.90
CA PHE A 13 0.54 0.85 -8.90
C PHE A 13 1.36 2.13 -9.10
N ASN A 14 2.19 2.47 -8.12
CA ASN A 14 3.03 3.65 -8.13
C ASN A 14 4.44 3.29 -8.63
N ILE A 15 5.11 4.24 -9.28
CA ILE A 15 6.54 4.16 -9.59
C ILE A 15 7.20 5.48 -9.20
N LEU A 16 8.36 5.38 -8.56
CA LEU A 16 9.25 6.50 -8.29
C LEU A 16 10.66 6.14 -8.74
N ILE A 17 11.33 7.04 -9.44
CA ILE A 17 12.72 6.89 -9.86
C ILE A 17 13.52 8.03 -9.25
N ALA A 18 14.56 7.67 -8.51
CA ALA A 18 15.47 8.62 -7.89
C ALA A 18 16.92 8.35 -8.34
N GLU A 19 17.70 9.42 -8.43
CA GLU A 19 19.14 9.37 -8.66
C GLU A 19 19.88 9.73 -7.37
N PHE A 20 20.67 8.78 -6.87
CA PHE A 20 21.50 8.94 -5.69
C PHE A 20 22.89 9.43 -6.08
N HIS A 21 23.35 10.48 -5.40
CA HIS A 21 24.69 11.05 -5.46
C HIS A 21 25.31 11.08 -4.06
N ASN A 22 26.59 11.46 -3.95
CA ASN A 22 27.23 11.55 -2.64
C ASN A 22 26.47 12.56 -1.75
N GLY A 23 25.91 12.09 -0.65
CA GLY A 23 25.22 12.91 0.35
C GLY A 23 23.74 13.20 0.10
N GLY A 24 23.08 12.61 -0.91
CA GLY A 24 21.66 12.85 -1.14
C GLY A 24 21.07 12.10 -2.34
N HIS A 25 19.82 12.44 -2.66
CA HIS A 25 19.11 11.91 -3.81
C HIS A 25 18.19 12.98 -4.44
N GLU A 26 17.90 12.82 -5.73
CA GLU A 26 16.94 13.63 -6.48
C GLU A 26 15.87 12.73 -7.09
N ILE A 27 14.60 13.11 -7.00
CA ILE A 27 13.50 12.41 -7.67
C ILE A 27 13.48 12.83 -9.14
N LEU A 28 13.78 11.89 -10.04
CA LEU A 28 13.77 12.12 -11.49
C LEU A 28 12.39 11.95 -12.12
N PHE A 29 11.57 11.05 -11.56
CA PHE A 29 10.26 10.72 -12.10
C PHE A 29 9.36 10.08 -11.05
N SER A 30 8.07 10.40 -11.09
CA SER A 30 7.05 9.71 -10.31
C SER A 30 5.73 9.70 -11.08
N THR A 31 5.08 8.54 -11.13
CA THR A 31 3.73 8.42 -11.70
C THR A 31 2.98 7.24 -11.10
N LYS A 32 1.69 7.13 -11.43
CA LYS A 32 0.81 6.10 -10.89
C LYS A 32 -0.21 5.61 -11.93
N ILE A 33 -0.50 4.31 -11.91
CA ILE A 33 -1.47 3.68 -12.81
C ILE A 33 -2.60 3.06 -12.00
N ALA A 34 -3.85 3.43 -12.28
CA ALA A 34 -5.00 2.87 -11.59
C ALA A 34 -5.26 1.41 -12.06
N VAL A 35 -5.04 0.44 -11.17
CA VAL A 35 -5.19 -0.99 -11.46
C VAL A 35 -6.49 -1.55 -10.86
N LYS A 36 -6.88 -1.08 -9.67
CA LYS A 36 -8.05 -1.60 -8.91
C LYS A 36 -7.99 -3.12 -8.76
N LEU A 37 -6.90 -3.60 -8.16
CA LEU A 37 -6.55 -5.01 -8.00
C LEU A 37 -7.27 -5.69 -6.83
N ALA A 38 -8.10 -4.97 -6.07
CA ALA A 38 -8.85 -5.52 -4.93
C ALA A 38 -9.46 -6.90 -5.26
N PRO A 39 -9.29 -7.93 -4.42
CA PRO A 39 -9.88 -9.25 -4.65
C PRO A 39 -11.40 -9.19 -4.52
N SER A 40 -12.09 -10.16 -5.12
CA SER A 40 -13.52 -10.36 -4.87
C SER A 40 -13.74 -10.86 -3.44
N ILE A 41 -14.80 -10.41 -2.78
CA ILE A 41 -15.07 -10.78 -1.38
C ILE A 41 -15.44 -12.26 -1.24
N ASP A 42 -16.22 -12.79 -2.18
CA ASP A 42 -16.71 -14.17 -2.09
C ASP A 42 -15.60 -15.21 -2.28
N THR A 43 -14.66 -14.95 -3.19
CA THR A 43 -13.61 -15.91 -3.57
C THR A 43 -12.25 -15.56 -2.99
N ASN A 44 -12.08 -14.34 -2.49
CA ASN A 44 -10.79 -13.75 -2.15
C ASN A 44 -9.77 -13.82 -3.32
N MET A 45 -10.24 -13.85 -4.57
CA MET A 45 -9.36 -13.91 -5.75
C MET A 45 -9.35 -12.58 -6.50
N ILE A 46 -8.19 -12.23 -7.05
CA ILE A 46 -8.05 -11.18 -8.06
C ILE A 46 -8.69 -11.71 -9.35
N GLY A 47 -9.75 -11.04 -9.82
CA GLY A 47 -10.43 -11.41 -11.06
C GLY A 47 -9.54 -11.25 -12.30
N SER A 48 -9.73 -12.08 -13.31
CA SER A 48 -8.88 -12.17 -14.52
C SER A 48 -8.64 -10.81 -15.19
N ASN A 49 -9.68 -9.99 -15.35
CA ASN A 49 -9.55 -8.65 -15.95
C ASN A 49 -8.66 -7.70 -15.11
N ARG A 50 -8.73 -7.79 -13.78
CA ARG A 50 -7.90 -6.99 -12.86
C ARG A 50 -6.46 -7.50 -12.86
N PHE A 51 -6.31 -8.82 -12.88
CA PHE A 51 -5.03 -9.51 -12.97
C PHE A 51 -4.27 -9.07 -14.24
N GLY A 52 -4.90 -9.17 -15.41
CA GLY A 52 -4.30 -8.73 -16.67
C GLY A 52 -3.88 -7.26 -16.64
N ARG A 53 -4.77 -6.39 -16.14
CA ARG A 53 -4.46 -4.96 -15.98
C ARG A 53 -3.24 -4.70 -15.07
N GLY A 54 -3.05 -5.51 -14.03
CA GLY A 54 -1.87 -5.43 -13.17
C GLY A 54 -0.59 -5.78 -13.92
N LEU A 55 -0.61 -6.81 -14.76
CA LEU A 55 0.52 -7.16 -15.64
C LEU A 55 0.82 -6.06 -16.65
N ASP A 56 -0.22 -5.51 -17.29
CA ASP A 56 -0.08 -4.42 -18.27
C ASP A 56 0.53 -3.17 -17.62
N ALA A 57 0.10 -2.82 -16.41
CA ALA A 57 0.65 -1.70 -15.66
C ALA A 57 2.15 -1.92 -15.33
N LEU A 58 2.53 -3.14 -14.93
CA LEU A 58 3.93 -3.47 -14.66
C LEU A 58 4.78 -3.49 -15.93
N LEU A 59 4.22 -3.86 -17.08
CA LEU A 59 4.90 -3.75 -18.37
C LEU A 59 5.17 -2.28 -18.72
N VAL A 60 4.21 -1.39 -18.49
CA VAL A 60 4.41 0.06 -18.65
C VAL A 60 5.53 0.56 -17.73
N HIS A 61 5.49 0.20 -16.45
CA HIS A 61 6.53 0.59 -15.49
C HIS A 61 7.90 0.03 -15.86
N LYS A 62 7.98 -1.18 -16.40
CA LYS A 62 9.23 -1.75 -16.93
C LYS A 62 9.82 -0.90 -18.05
N ASN A 63 9.01 -0.49 -19.02
CA ASN A 63 9.49 0.38 -20.10
C ASN A 63 9.98 1.74 -19.56
N ILE A 64 9.32 2.28 -18.54
CA ILE A 64 9.76 3.52 -17.87
C ILE A 64 11.13 3.29 -17.20
N LEU A 65 11.29 2.22 -16.43
CA LEU A 65 12.55 1.87 -15.76
C LEU A 65 13.71 1.71 -16.76
N GLU A 66 13.46 1.09 -17.91
CA GLU A 66 14.43 0.91 -19.00
C GLU A 66 14.80 2.25 -19.65
N ASN A 67 13.82 3.12 -19.93
CA ASN A 67 14.05 4.45 -20.50
C ASN A 67 14.90 5.34 -19.59
N TYR A 68 14.71 5.25 -18.28
CA TYR A 68 15.52 5.98 -17.30
C TYR A 68 16.85 5.29 -16.98
N GLN A 69 17.12 4.12 -17.57
CA GLN A 69 18.33 3.33 -17.34
C GLN A 69 18.56 3.05 -15.84
N THR A 70 17.48 2.68 -15.15
CA THR A 70 17.55 2.36 -13.72
C THR A 70 18.46 1.15 -13.46
N GLU A 71 19.36 1.29 -12.48
CA GLU A 71 20.38 0.27 -12.18
C GLU A 71 19.87 -0.72 -11.13
N ARG A 72 19.02 -0.26 -10.21
CA ARG A 72 18.38 -1.08 -9.18
C ARG A 72 16.88 -0.83 -9.18
N VAL A 73 16.13 -1.91 -9.04
CA VAL A 73 14.67 -1.87 -8.99
C VAL A 73 14.22 -2.61 -7.74
N TYR A 74 13.39 -1.96 -6.94
CA TYR A 74 12.64 -2.58 -5.86
C TYR A 74 11.17 -2.57 -6.21
N LEU A 75 10.52 -3.71 -6.13
CA LEU A 75 9.11 -3.83 -6.44
C LEU A 75 8.41 -4.52 -5.27
N PHE A 76 7.55 -3.77 -4.60
CA PHE A 76 6.82 -4.19 -3.41
C PHE A 76 5.36 -4.46 -3.73
N ALA A 77 4.75 -5.39 -3.01
CA ALA A 77 3.33 -5.69 -3.13
C ALA A 77 2.68 -5.83 -1.75
N THR A 78 1.49 -5.26 -1.60
CA THR A 78 0.82 -5.10 -0.31
C THR A 78 -0.53 -5.83 -0.27
N SER A 79 -1.51 -5.35 0.51
CA SER A 79 -2.74 -6.06 0.88
C SER A 79 -3.43 -6.83 -0.26
N ALA A 80 -3.64 -6.25 -1.45
CA ALA A 80 -4.36 -6.95 -2.52
C ALA A 80 -3.66 -8.22 -3.03
N ILE A 81 -2.33 -8.22 -3.11
CA ILE A 81 -1.55 -9.37 -3.56
C ILE A 81 -1.22 -10.27 -2.38
N ARG A 82 -0.86 -9.70 -1.22
CA ARG A 82 -0.57 -10.44 0.02
C ARG A 82 -1.75 -11.29 0.47
N ASP A 83 -2.95 -10.72 0.48
CA ASP A 83 -4.11 -11.32 1.15
C ASP A 83 -4.94 -12.19 0.21
N SER A 84 -4.77 -12.10 -1.11
CA SER A 84 -5.59 -12.82 -2.09
C SER A 84 -5.16 -14.27 -2.28
N ALA A 85 -6.15 -15.15 -2.51
CA ALA A 85 -5.95 -16.58 -2.70
C ALA A 85 -5.07 -16.92 -3.93
N ASN A 86 -5.05 -16.05 -4.94
CA ASN A 86 -4.23 -16.19 -6.14
C ASN A 86 -3.07 -15.17 -6.23
N GLY A 87 -2.72 -14.49 -5.14
CA GLY A 87 -1.60 -13.54 -5.10
C GLY A 87 -0.25 -14.18 -5.48
N LYS A 88 0.01 -15.40 -5.00
CA LYS A 88 1.20 -16.18 -5.39
C LYS A 88 1.27 -16.47 -6.89
N ALA A 89 0.12 -16.68 -7.54
CA ALA A 89 0.06 -16.87 -8.98
C ALA A 89 0.37 -15.56 -9.72
N PHE A 90 -0.09 -14.42 -9.22
CA PHE A 90 0.28 -13.10 -9.73
C PHE A 90 1.79 -12.85 -9.67
N VAL A 91 2.41 -13.08 -8.50
CA VAL A 91 3.87 -12.95 -8.32
C VAL A 91 4.63 -13.84 -9.30
N LYS A 92 4.23 -15.12 -9.40
CA LYS A 92 4.85 -16.07 -10.33
C LYS A 92 4.76 -15.59 -11.78
N GLN A 93 3.59 -15.15 -12.22
CA GLN A 93 3.39 -14.69 -13.59
C GLN A 93 4.17 -13.40 -13.91
N VAL A 94 4.29 -12.49 -12.95
CA VAL A 94 5.14 -11.30 -13.09
C VAL A 94 6.60 -11.68 -13.25
N LYS A 95 7.10 -12.64 -12.47
CA LYS A 95 8.47 -13.15 -12.63
C LYS A 95 8.68 -13.78 -14.00
N GLU A 96 7.77 -14.64 -14.43
CA GLU A 96 7.88 -15.35 -15.72
C GLU A 96 7.77 -14.42 -16.93
N ALA A 97 6.84 -13.46 -16.91
CA ALA A 97 6.57 -12.59 -18.05
C ALA A 97 7.47 -11.35 -18.11
N LEU A 98 7.84 -10.78 -16.96
CA LEU A 98 8.51 -9.49 -16.87
C LEU A 98 9.91 -9.58 -16.24
N ASN A 99 10.27 -10.71 -15.63
CA ASN A 99 11.49 -10.90 -14.86
C ASN A 99 11.64 -9.92 -13.67
N PHE A 100 10.52 -9.52 -13.06
CA PHE A 100 10.53 -8.81 -11.79
C PHE A 100 10.41 -9.76 -10.61
N ASP A 101 11.19 -9.51 -9.58
CA ASP A 101 11.06 -10.13 -8.27
C ASP A 101 10.18 -9.23 -7.40
N ILE A 102 8.95 -9.69 -7.12
CA ILE A 102 8.02 -8.99 -6.23
C ILE A 102 8.37 -9.35 -4.78
N HIS A 103 8.65 -8.35 -3.97
CA HIS A 103 8.69 -8.49 -2.51
C HIS A 103 7.29 -8.24 -1.95
N VAL A 104 6.59 -9.32 -1.59
CA VAL A 104 5.30 -9.23 -0.91
C VAL A 104 5.56 -8.97 0.57
N ILE A 105 5.22 -7.77 1.03
CA ILE A 105 5.55 -7.32 2.39
C ILE A 105 4.37 -7.47 3.35
N GLY A 106 4.67 -7.79 4.61
CA GLY A 106 3.68 -7.84 5.67
C GLY A 106 3.15 -6.45 6.04
N GLY A 107 2.02 -6.39 6.74
CA GLY A 107 1.44 -5.11 7.16
C GLY A 107 2.34 -4.30 8.10
N ASP A 108 3.09 -4.97 8.98
CA ASP A 108 4.01 -4.29 9.91
C ASP A 108 5.26 -3.76 9.19
N GLU A 109 5.72 -4.44 8.14
CA GLU A 109 6.82 -3.99 7.27
C GLU A 109 6.37 -2.80 6.41
N GLU A 110 5.15 -2.86 5.86
CA GLU A 110 4.51 -1.76 5.13
C GLU A 110 4.41 -0.51 6.02
N ALA A 111 3.91 -0.66 7.25
CA ALA A 111 3.86 0.43 8.22
C ALA A 111 5.25 0.98 8.61
N GLU A 112 6.29 0.15 8.63
CA GLU A 112 7.67 0.61 8.84
C GLU A 112 8.16 1.49 7.70
N LEU A 113 7.98 1.03 6.46
CA LEU A 113 8.41 1.77 5.28
C LEU A 113 7.65 3.09 5.13
N ILE A 114 6.36 3.11 5.49
CA ILE A 114 5.56 4.34 5.56
C ILE A 114 6.17 5.30 6.59
N TYR A 115 6.45 4.82 7.80
CA TYR A 115 7.08 5.63 8.85
C TYR A 115 8.42 6.21 8.37
N GLU A 116 9.31 5.36 7.84
CA GLU A 116 10.63 5.77 7.34
C GLU A 116 10.53 6.83 6.22
N GLY A 117 9.50 6.73 5.38
CA GLY A 117 9.20 7.73 4.36
C GLY A 117 8.70 9.05 4.94
N VAL A 118 7.78 9.01 5.91
CA VAL A 118 7.20 10.20 6.56
C VAL A 118 8.26 11.02 7.29
N ILE A 119 9.16 10.37 8.02
CA ILE A 119 10.19 11.07 8.80
C ILE A 119 11.30 11.71 7.95
N GLN A 120 11.33 11.48 6.63
CA GLN A 120 12.23 12.21 5.73
C GLN A 120 11.80 13.67 5.57
N ASP A 121 10.48 13.93 5.60
CA ASP A 121 9.89 15.24 5.33
C ASP A 121 9.23 15.88 6.57
N ILE A 122 8.91 15.07 7.58
CA ILE A 122 8.23 15.51 8.80
C ILE A 122 9.13 15.24 10.01
N GLN A 123 9.44 16.30 10.75
CA GLN A 123 10.12 16.18 12.03
C GLN A 123 9.10 15.86 13.14
N LEU A 124 9.29 14.72 13.81
CA LEU A 124 8.49 14.33 14.96
C LEU A 124 8.91 15.10 16.22
N GLU A 125 7.96 15.35 17.10
CA GLU A 125 8.18 16.04 18.38
C GLU A 125 8.26 15.04 19.56
N GLU A 126 8.34 15.56 20.79
CA GLU A 126 8.30 14.74 22.02
C GLU A 126 6.91 14.16 22.29
N ASN A 127 5.86 14.79 21.76
CA ASN A 127 4.51 14.26 21.83
C ASN A 127 4.34 13.07 20.87
N VAL A 128 3.40 12.18 21.18
CA VAL A 128 3.09 11.04 20.31
C VAL A 128 2.27 11.51 19.11
N ASP A 129 2.82 11.32 17.92
CA ASP A 129 2.18 11.54 16.65
C ASP A 129 1.50 10.25 16.16
N LEU A 130 0.33 10.39 15.53
CA LEU A 130 -0.35 9.31 14.82
C LEU A 130 -0.21 9.51 13.30
N ILE A 131 0.50 8.60 12.66
CA ILE A 131 0.56 8.49 11.21
C ILE A 131 -0.50 7.48 10.78
N MET A 132 -1.28 7.84 9.76
CA MET A 132 -2.32 7.00 9.18
C MET A 132 -2.20 7.00 7.65
N ASP A 133 -2.02 5.82 7.05
CA ASP A 133 -2.07 5.64 5.59
C ASP A 133 -3.35 4.88 5.23
N ILE A 134 -4.22 5.51 4.44
CA ILE A 134 -5.49 4.95 4.02
C ILE A 134 -5.36 4.35 2.61
N GLY A 135 -5.11 3.05 2.58
CA GLY A 135 -5.05 2.26 1.36
C GLY A 135 -6.42 1.76 0.87
N GLY A 136 -6.37 1.05 -0.27
CA GLY A 136 -7.56 0.37 -0.81
C GLY A 136 -7.88 -0.96 -0.12
N GLY A 137 -6.86 -1.67 0.35
CA GLY A 137 -7.00 -3.01 0.95
C GLY A 137 -6.84 -3.02 2.46
N SER A 138 -5.92 -2.20 2.96
CA SER A 138 -5.60 -2.00 4.36
C SER A 138 -5.52 -0.51 4.71
N VAL A 139 -5.44 -0.23 6.01
CA VAL A 139 -5.08 1.05 6.60
C VAL A 139 -4.00 0.79 7.63
N GLU A 140 -2.89 1.51 7.53
CA GLU A 140 -1.76 1.41 8.45
C GLU A 140 -1.84 2.56 9.47
N PHE A 141 -1.70 2.22 10.75
CA PHE A 141 -1.57 3.20 11.83
C PHE A 141 -0.22 3.03 12.52
N ILE A 142 0.50 4.13 12.71
CA ILE A 142 1.79 4.15 13.39
C ILE A 142 1.74 5.25 14.46
N LEU A 143 1.98 4.87 15.72
CA LEU A 143 2.26 5.79 16.81
C LEU A 143 3.78 5.95 16.92
N ALA A 144 4.26 7.18 16.85
CA ALA A 144 5.68 7.48 16.92
C ALA A 144 5.94 8.83 17.60
N HIS A 145 7.17 9.04 18.04
CA HIS A 145 7.68 10.34 18.47
C HIS A 145 9.15 10.46 18.08
N VAL A 146 9.84 11.50 18.55
CA VAL A 146 11.24 11.80 18.21
C VAL A 146 12.24 10.64 18.44
N HIS A 147 11.91 9.64 19.26
CA HIS A 147 12.78 8.49 19.53
C HIS A 147 12.44 7.23 18.71
N GLY A 148 11.41 7.28 17.85
CA GLY A 148 11.03 6.18 16.97
C GLY A 148 9.57 5.76 17.07
N ILE A 149 9.29 4.60 16.47
CA ILE A 149 7.98 3.94 16.51
C ILE A 149 7.73 3.37 17.91
N LEU A 150 6.58 3.74 18.49
CA LEU A 150 6.06 3.15 19.72
C LEU A 150 5.21 1.92 19.42
N TRP A 151 4.36 2.03 18.41
CA TRP A 151 3.43 1.00 18.00
C TRP A 151 3.08 1.18 16.53
N LYS A 152 2.82 0.07 15.85
CA LYS A 152 2.33 0.09 14.47
C LYS A 152 1.46 -1.12 14.21
N ARG A 153 0.46 -0.96 13.34
CA ARG A 153 -0.37 -2.07 12.89
C ARG A 153 -1.07 -1.75 11.58
N SER A 154 -1.15 -2.74 10.71
CA SER A 154 -1.99 -2.74 9.52
C SER A 154 -3.35 -3.40 9.81
N PHE A 155 -4.43 -2.75 9.39
CA PHE A 155 -5.78 -3.25 9.53
C PHE A 155 -6.40 -3.51 8.16
N PRO A 156 -7.06 -4.65 7.91
CA PRO A 156 -7.73 -4.94 6.64
C PRO A 156 -9.07 -4.21 6.56
N ILE A 157 -9.03 -2.87 6.56
CA ILE A 157 -10.19 -1.96 6.54
C ILE A 157 -10.05 -0.90 5.44
N GLY A 158 -9.26 -1.17 4.40
CA GLY A 158 -9.06 -0.23 3.29
C GLY A 158 -10.36 0.08 2.53
N VAL A 159 -10.38 1.23 1.85
CA VAL A 159 -11.61 1.80 1.24
C VAL A 159 -12.28 0.86 0.25
N SER A 160 -11.51 0.16 -0.58
CA SER A 160 -12.07 -0.78 -1.58
C SER A 160 -12.63 -2.04 -0.94
N ARG A 161 -12.05 -2.46 0.20
CA ARG A 161 -12.56 -3.59 0.99
C ARG A 161 -13.86 -3.21 1.69
N LEU A 162 -13.90 -2.06 2.37
CA LEU A 162 -15.14 -1.54 2.98
C LEU A 162 -16.25 -1.36 1.95
N LYS A 163 -15.95 -0.76 0.80
CA LYS A 163 -16.93 -0.59 -0.27
C LYS A 163 -17.52 -1.91 -0.75
N GLY A 164 -16.70 -2.95 -0.88
CA GLY A 164 -17.20 -4.26 -1.25
C GLY A 164 -18.02 -4.92 -0.14
N MET A 165 -17.63 -4.76 1.14
CA MET A 165 -18.30 -5.40 2.27
C MET A 165 -19.68 -4.82 2.54
N PHE A 166 -19.80 -3.49 2.45
CA PHE A 166 -21.03 -2.78 2.80
C PHE A 166 -21.88 -2.42 1.58
N MET A 167 -21.29 -2.36 0.38
CA MET A 167 -21.95 -1.97 -0.86
C MET A 167 -22.91 -0.76 -0.70
N PRO A 168 -22.42 0.37 -0.13
CA PRO A 168 -23.28 1.50 0.18
C PRO A 168 -23.92 2.09 -1.07
N SER A 169 -25.11 2.69 -0.93
CA SER A 169 -25.74 3.43 -2.01
C SER A 169 -24.92 4.66 -2.42
N ASP A 170 -25.23 5.21 -3.60
CA ASP A 170 -24.66 6.45 -4.12
C ASP A 170 -25.80 7.45 -4.41
N PRO A 171 -26.04 8.46 -3.55
CA PRO A 171 -25.27 8.82 -2.35
C PRO A 171 -25.48 7.83 -1.18
N MET A 172 -24.50 7.75 -0.28
CA MET A 172 -24.56 6.92 0.93
C MET A 172 -25.54 7.50 1.94
N THR A 173 -26.35 6.64 2.55
CA THR A 173 -27.30 7.02 3.62
C THR A 173 -26.62 7.12 4.99
N GLU A 174 -27.25 7.84 5.93
CA GLU A 174 -26.77 7.91 7.31
C GLU A 174 -26.75 6.54 8.00
N GLU A 175 -27.73 5.68 7.70
CA GLU A 175 -27.80 4.32 8.26
C GLU A 175 -26.62 3.46 7.79
N GLU A 176 -26.27 3.51 6.50
CA GLU A 176 -25.12 2.79 5.96
C GLU A 176 -23.80 3.33 6.52
N SER A 177 -23.67 4.65 6.63
CA SER A 177 -22.52 5.30 7.27
C SER A 177 -22.36 4.84 8.73
N GLY A 178 -23.46 4.80 9.49
CA GLY A 178 -23.48 4.31 10.86
C GLY A 178 -23.01 2.86 10.99
N LYS A 179 -23.43 1.96 10.09
CA LYS A 179 -22.97 0.56 10.05
C LYS A 179 -21.47 0.44 9.77
N ILE A 180 -20.95 1.26 8.86
CA ILE A 180 -19.50 1.30 8.57
C ILE A 180 -18.73 1.81 9.78
N GLN A 181 -19.23 2.87 10.44
CA GLN A 181 -18.61 3.41 11.65
C GLN A 181 -18.59 2.39 12.79
N GLU A 182 -19.70 1.71 13.07
CA GLU A 182 -19.77 0.67 14.11
C GLU A 182 -18.74 -0.45 13.86
N PHE A 183 -18.63 -0.91 12.61
CA PHE A 183 -17.62 -1.88 12.22
C PHE A 183 -16.20 -1.36 12.43
N LEU A 184 -15.92 -0.11 12.05
CA LEU A 184 -14.60 0.51 12.22
C LEU A 184 -14.24 0.67 13.70
N PHE A 185 -15.19 1.08 14.56
CA PHE A 185 -14.96 1.19 16.00
C PHE A 185 -14.58 -0.16 16.61
N GLY A 186 -15.25 -1.24 16.22
CA GLY A 186 -14.88 -2.59 16.67
C GLY A 186 -13.51 -3.03 16.13
N ALA A 187 -13.24 -2.80 14.84
CA ALA A 187 -11.97 -3.19 14.23
C ALA A 187 -10.76 -2.42 14.78
N LEU A 188 -10.95 -1.17 15.22
CA LEU A 188 -9.91 -0.27 15.71
C LEU A 188 -9.76 -0.27 17.24
N GLU A 189 -10.46 -1.14 17.97
CA GLU A 189 -10.27 -1.29 19.42
C GLU A 189 -8.78 -1.41 19.84
N PRO A 190 -7.93 -2.21 19.16
CA PRO A 190 -6.50 -2.28 19.52
C PRO A 190 -5.74 -0.97 19.32
N LEU A 191 -6.17 -0.13 18.37
CA LEU A 191 -5.58 1.19 18.17
C LEU A 191 -5.99 2.13 19.31
N PHE A 192 -7.28 2.13 19.69
CA PHE A 192 -7.76 2.98 20.77
C PHE A 192 -7.16 2.61 22.13
N GLU A 193 -6.98 1.30 22.39
CA GLU A 193 -6.26 0.83 23.57
C GLU A 193 -4.83 1.35 23.62
N GLU A 194 -4.14 1.39 22.47
CA GLU A 194 -2.76 1.88 22.43
C GLU A 194 -2.69 3.41 22.58
N ILE A 195 -3.56 4.14 21.89
CA ILE A 195 -3.65 5.60 22.03
C ILE A 195 -3.91 5.98 23.49
N GLY A 196 -4.77 5.24 24.21
CA GLY A 196 -5.08 5.51 25.62
C GLY A 196 -3.92 5.33 26.61
N LYS A 197 -2.78 4.79 26.18
CA LYS A 197 -1.56 4.65 27.00
C LYS A 197 -0.68 5.91 26.97
N HIS A 198 -0.93 6.84 26.05
CA HIS A 198 -0.16 8.05 25.80
C HIS A 198 -1.01 9.30 26.07
#